data_AF-A0A554IE12-F1
#
_entry.id   AF-A0A554IE12-F1
#
_cell.length_a   1.000
_cell.length_b   1.000
_cell.length_c   1.000
_cell.angle_alpha   90.00
_cell.angle_beta   90.00
_cell.angle_gamma   90.00
#
_symmetry.space_group_name_H-M   'P 1'
#
loop_
_entity.id
_entity.type
_entity.pdbx_description
1 polymer ?
#
loop_
_entity_poly.entity_id
_entity_poly.type
_entity_poly.pdbx_seq_one_letter_code
_entity_poly.pdbx_strand_id
1 'polypeptide(L)' 'MRVLIQRVNRGKVTIKGKVVGEIGKGMVILLGVREGDTEKEADFLAEKVANLRILADS' A
#
# COMPACT_ATOMS: atom_id res chain seq x y z
N MET A 1 -14.09 -0.95 -1.37
CA MET A 1 -12.64 -0.88 -1.71
C MET A 1 -11.90 -2.13 -1.23
N ARG A 2 -10.77 -2.54 -1.85
CA ARG A 2 -9.92 -3.68 -1.40
C ARG A 2 -8.43 -3.38 -1.48
N VAL A 3 -7.64 -3.95 -0.58
CA VAL A 3 -6.17 -3.83 -0.55
C VAL A 3 -5.50 -5.20 -0.47
N LEU A 4 -4.41 -5.38 -1.23
CA LEU A 4 -3.43 -6.45 -1.02
C LEU A 4 -2.14 -5.83 -0.47
N ILE A 5 -1.71 -6.27 0.70
CA ILE A 5 -0.54 -5.74 1.39
C ILE A 5 0.61 -6.73 1.23
N GLN A 6 1.76 -6.23 0.79
CA GLN A 6 3.00 -6.99 0.72
C GLN A 6 4.04 -6.35 1.64
N ARG A 7 4.52 -7.12 2.63
CA ARG A 7 5.70 -6.72 3.39
C ARG A 7 6.94 -6.90 2.53
N VAL A 8 7.71 -5.84 2.36
CA VAL A 8 8.86 -5.84 1.46
C VAL A 8 10.12 -5.29 2.13
N ASN A 9 11.28 -5.73 1.64
CA ASN A 9 12.56 -5.08 1.92
C ASN A 9 12.82 -3.87 1.01
N ARG A 10 12.15 -3.82 -0.15
CA ARG A 10 12.18 -2.73 -1.13
C ARG A 10 10.99 -2.81 -2.08
N GLY A 11 10.56 -1.67 -2.64
CA GLY A 11 9.54 -1.60 -3.69
C GLY A 11 9.79 -0.41 -4.61
N LYS A 12 9.44 -0.51 -5.88
CA LYS A 12 9.55 0.61 -6.84
C LYS A 12 8.53 0.54 -7.96
N VAL A 13 8.19 1.70 -8.51
CA VAL A 13 7.37 1.88 -9.71
C VAL A 13 8.24 2.45 -10.82
N THR A 14 8.14 1.87 -12.01
CA THR A 14 8.88 2.32 -13.20
C THR A 14 7.97 2.58 -14.39
N ILE A 15 8.18 3.70 -15.08
CA ILE A 15 7.52 4.02 -16.35
C ILE A 15 8.59 4.17 -17.43
N LYS A 16 8.51 3.37 -18.49
CA LYS A 16 9.52 3.34 -19.58
C LYS A 16 10.96 3.23 -19.06
N GLY A 17 11.18 2.38 -18.05
CA GLY A 17 12.49 2.15 -17.43
C GLY A 17 12.95 3.22 -16.44
N LYS A 18 12.23 4.34 -16.28
CA LYS A 18 12.56 5.38 -15.29
C LYS A 18 11.81 5.13 -13.98
N VAL A 19 12.50 5.20 -12.85
CA VAL A 19 11.89 5.10 -11.51
C VAL A 19 11.09 6.37 -11.25
N VAL A 20 9.82 6.23 -10.90
CA VAL A 20 8.91 7.34 -10.55
C VAL A 20 8.53 7.35 -9.07
N GLY A 21 8.87 6.28 -8.35
CA GLY A 21 8.68 6.17 -6.91
C GLY A 21 9.35 4.90 -6.40
N GLU A 22 9.92 4.97 -5.20
CA GLU A 22 10.59 3.85 -4.54
C GLU A 22 10.50 3.96 -3.02
N ILE A 23 10.61 2.81 -2.36
CA ILE A 23 10.63 2.68 -0.91
C ILE A 23 11.69 1.65 -0.49
N GLY A 24 12.21 1.81 0.73
CA GLY A 24 13.04 0.81 1.43
C GLY A 24 12.19 -0.28 2.10
N LYS A 25 12.61 -0.72 3.29
CA LYS A 25 11.85 -1.68 4.12
C LYS A 25 10.49 -1.06 4.47
N GLY A 26 9.41 -1.78 4.20
CA GLY A 26 8.06 -1.26 4.41
C GLY A 26 6.99 -2.12 3.77
N MET A 27 5.97 -1.46 3.21
CA MET A 27 4.81 -2.09 2.60
C MET A 27 4.58 -1.59 1.18
N VAL A 28 4.33 -2.51 0.25
CA VAL A 28 3.73 -2.22 -1.06
C VAL A 28 2.24 -2.56 -0.96
N ILE A 29 1.40 -1.62 -1.37
CA ILE A 29 -0.07 -1.75 -1.31
C ILE A 29 -0.60 -1.76 -2.74
N LEU A 30 -1.25 -2.86 -3.13
CA LEU A 30 -2.02 -2.90 -4.37
C LEU A 30 -3.48 -2.58 -4.03
N LEU A 31 -3.95 -1.43 -4.49
CA LEU A 31 -5.27 -0.90 -4.20
C LEU A 31 -6.24 -1.19 -5.35
N GLY A 32 -7.35 -1.85 -5.04
CA GLY A 32 -8.47 -2.06 -5.94
C GLY A 32 -9.66 -1.19 -5.54
N VAL A 33 -10.11 -0.34 -6.45
CA VAL A 33 -11.28 0.53 -6.29
C VAL A 33 -12.37 0.08 -7.27
N ARG A 34 -13.62 0.05 -6.82
CA ARG A 34 -14.82 -0.27 -7.63
C ARG A 34 -15.82 0.87 -7.53
N GLU A 35 -16.69 0.97 -8.53
CA GLU A 35 -17.92 1.77 -8.45
C GLU A 35 -18.71 1.46 -7.16
N GLY A 36 -19.14 2.51 -6.48
CA GLY A 36 -19.83 2.44 -5.19
C GLY A 36 -18.91 2.48 -3.96
N ASP A 37 -17.59 2.40 -4.13
CA ASP A 37 -16.65 2.65 -3.04
C ASP A 37 -16.73 4.11 -2.58
N THR A 38 -16.53 4.36 -1.28
CA THR A 38 -16.70 5.68 -0.67
C THR A 38 -15.43 6.17 0.02
N GLU A 39 -15.31 7.48 0.24
CA GLU A 39 -14.20 8.08 1.01
C GLU A 39 -14.08 7.47 2.41
N LYS A 40 -15.22 7.17 3.05
CA LYS A 40 -15.25 6.48 4.35
C LYS A 40 -14.56 5.12 4.33
N GLU A 41 -14.70 4.36 3.24
CA GLU A 41 -13.98 3.09 3.10
C GLU A 41 -12.48 3.32 2.89
N ALA A 42 -12.10 4.38 2.18
CA ALA A 42 -10.71 4.75 1.98
C ALA A 42 -10.04 5.12 3.30
N ASP A 43 -10.69 5.96 4.11
CA ASP A 43 -10.21 6.37 5.43
C ASP A 43 -10.05 5.16 6.36
N PHE A 44 -11.07 4.29 6.40
CA PHE A 44 -11.03 3.07 7.18
C PHE A 44 -9.87 2.15 6.77
N LEU A 45 -9.65 1.95 5.47
CA LEU A 45 -8.56 1.12 4.99
C LEU A 45 -7.19 1.76 5.24
N ALA A 46 -7.07 3.08 5.08
CA ALA A 46 -5.83 3.81 5.36
C ALA A 46 -5.42 3.68 6.84
N GLU A 47 -6.35 3.92 7.76
CA GLU A 47 -6.12 3.76 9.20
C GLU A 47 -5.76 2.31 9.56
N LYS A 48 -6.50 1.34 9.00
CA LYS A 48 -6.25 -0.08 9.24
C LYS A 48 -4.87 -0.52 8.75
N VAL A 49 -4.45 -0.06 7.56
CA VAL A 49 -3.15 -0.40 6.98
C VAL A 49 -2.02 0.25 7.75
N ALA A 50 -2.16 1.52 8.15
CA ALA A 50 -1.15 2.24 8.92
C ALA A 50 -0.86 1.60 10.28
N ASN A 51 -1.89 1.00 10.91
CA ASN A 51 -1.77 0.38 12.23
C ASN A 51 -1.52 -1.14 12.20
N LEU A 52 -1.32 -1.73 11.01
CA LEU A 52 -1.16 -3.17 10.86
C LEU A 52 0.20 -3.64 11.42
N ARG A 53 0.18 -4.44 12.50
CA ARG A 53 1.39 -4.96 13.18
C ARG A 53 2.02 -6.17 12.47
N ILE A 54 2.43 -5.99 11.21
CA ILE A 54 3.05 -7.06 10.39
C ILE A 54 4.55 -6.83 10.14
N LEU A 55 5.05 -5.65 10.48
CA LEU A 55 6.47 -5.38 10.51
C LEU A 55 7.05 -6.01 11.78
N ALA A 56 8.19 -6.69 11.64
CA ALA A 56 8.89 -7.22 12.81
C ALA A 56 9.41 -6.05 13.65
N ASP A 57 9.35 -6.21 14.97
CA ASP A 57 9.99 -5.30 15.92
C ASP A 57 11.48 -5.19 15.58
N SER A 58 12.01 -3.97 15.67
CA SER A 58 13.40 -3.63 15.38
C SER A 58 14.37 -4.27 16.34
#